data_AF-A0AAE8N278-F1
#
_entry.id   AF-A0AAE8N278-F1
#
_cell.length_a   1.000
_cell.length_b   1.000
_cell.length_c   1.000
_cell.angle_alpha   90.00
_cell.angle_beta   90.00
_cell.angle_gamma   90.00
#
_symmetry.space_group_name_H-M   'P 1'
#
loop_
_entity.id
_entity.type
_entity.pdbx_description
1 polymer ?
#
loop_
_entity_poly.entity_id
_entity_poly.type
_entity_poly.pdbx_seq_one_letter_code
_entity_poly.pdbx_strand_id
1 'polypeptide(L)' 'MVGQIPGLKSFQMGGVLASTAHRAQGFDMGLMTVMESEADILAYAPHPAHQKVHKLRETLCHETIVFDMVV' A
#
# COMPACT_ATOMS: atom_id res chain seq x y z
N MET A 1 -11.06 -2.72 -0.56
CA MET A 1 -10.37 -3.89 0.04
C MET A 1 -10.69 -4.01 1.52
N VAL A 2 -10.78 -2.91 2.28
CA VAL A 2 -11.31 -2.91 3.66
C VAL A 2 -12.67 -3.62 3.69
N GLY A 3 -12.87 -4.51 4.66
CA GLY A 3 -14.07 -5.36 4.79
C GLY A 3 -14.11 -6.57 3.86
N GLN A 4 -13.16 -6.72 2.92
CA GLN A 4 -13.03 -7.91 2.07
C GLN A 4 -11.80 -8.75 2.42
N ILE A 5 -10.70 -8.11 2.83
CA ILE A 5 -9.48 -8.81 3.26
C ILE A 5 -9.50 -8.85 4.80
N PRO A 6 -9.44 -10.04 5.41
CA PRO A 6 -9.30 -10.17 6.87
C PRO A 6 -8.10 -9.37 7.38
N GLY A 7 -8.26 -8.73 8.55
CA GLY A 7 -7.21 -7.96 9.21
C GLY A 7 -6.85 -6.61 8.57
N LEU A 8 -7.36 -6.26 7.38
CA LEU A 8 -7.14 -4.93 6.79
C LEU A 8 -8.06 -3.88 7.43
N LYS A 9 -7.49 -3.06 8.33
CA LYS A 9 -8.20 -2.02 9.09
C LYS A 9 -8.39 -0.73 8.29
N SER A 10 -7.39 -0.33 7.51
CA SER A 10 -7.46 0.90 6.72
C SER A 10 -6.68 0.78 5.41
N PHE A 11 -7.09 1.56 4.42
CA PHE A 11 -6.40 1.68 3.14
C PHE A 11 -6.48 3.14 2.68
N GLN A 12 -5.33 3.77 2.52
CA GLN A 12 -5.20 5.15 2.06
C GLN A 12 -4.19 5.21 0.92
N MET A 13 -4.47 6.03 -0.08
CA MET A 13 -3.59 6.24 -1.23
C MET A 13 -3.69 7.70 -1.65
N GLY A 14 -2.58 8.30 -2.07
CA GLY A 14 -2.57 9.67 -2.53
C GLY A 14 -1.26 10.05 -3.21
N GLY A 15 -1.31 11.16 -3.95
CA GLY A 15 -0.11 11.78 -4.50
C GLY A 15 0.65 12.58 -3.47
N VAL A 16 1.88 12.96 -3.82
CA VAL A 16 2.72 13.80 -2.95
C VAL A 16 2.20 15.23 -2.90
N LEU A 17 2.20 15.84 -1.71
CA LEU A 17 1.89 17.26 -1.53
C LEU A 17 2.99 18.11 -2.18
N ALA A 18 2.58 19.00 -3.08
CA ALA A 18 3.50 19.85 -3.84
C ALA A 18 4.48 20.64 -2.94
N SER A 19 4.01 21.14 -1.78
CA SER A 19 4.83 21.89 -0.82
C SER A 19 5.98 21.09 -0.20
N THR A 20 5.91 19.75 -0.20
CA THR A 20 6.92 18.87 0.38
C THR A 20 7.48 17.86 -0.61
N ALA A 21 7.25 18.05 -1.92
CA ALA A 21 7.64 17.10 -2.95
C ALA A 21 9.14 16.76 -2.95
N HIS A 22 9.99 17.73 -2.60
CA HIS A 22 11.44 17.54 -2.48
C HIS A 22 11.85 16.45 -1.46
N ARG A 23 10.98 16.07 -0.51
CA ARG A 23 11.26 15.03 0.48
C ARG A 23 11.00 13.62 -0.01
N ALA A 24 10.23 13.47 -1.09
CA ALA A 24 9.77 12.18 -1.57
C ALA A 24 10.82 11.42 -2.40
N GLN A 25 12.03 11.96 -2.55
CA GLN A 25 13.15 11.32 -3.25
C GLN A 25 12.80 10.78 -4.65
N GLY A 26 11.92 11.47 -5.38
CA GLY A 26 11.49 11.09 -6.73
C GLY A 26 10.23 10.22 -6.78
N PHE A 27 9.78 9.65 -5.65
CA PHE A 27 8.48 8.99 -5.57
C PHE A 27 7.34 10.03 -5.60
N ASP A 28 6.24 9.72 -6.27
CA ASP A 28 5.14 10.66 -6.56
C ASP A 28 3.77 10.20 -6.03
N MET A 29 3.70 8.98 -5.49
CA MET A 29 2.52 8.41 -4.86
C MET A 29 2.86 7.59 -3.62
N GLY A 30 1.94 7.58 -2.65
CA GLY A 30 2.03 6.80 -1.43
C GLY A 30 0.77 5.96 -1.19
N LEU A 31 0.97 4.82 -0.53
CA LEU A 31 -0.09 3.94 -0.07
C LEU A 31 0.22 3.55 1.38
N MET A 32 -0.78 3.66 2.25
CA MET A 32 -0.67 3.29 3.66
C MET A 32 -1.84 2.41 4.05
N THR A 33 -1.53 1.30 4.71
CA THR A 33 -2.50 0.35 5.24
C THR A 33 -2.20 0.06 6.70
N VAL A 34 -3.24 -0.05 7.51
CA VAL A 34 -3.12 -0.58 8.86
C VAL A 34 -3.67 -2.01 8.86
N MET A 35 -2.85 -2.94 9.34
CA MET A 35 -3.19 -4.36 9.46
C MET A 35 -3.36 -4.74 10.93
N GLU A 36 -4.17 -5.77 11.22
CA GLU A 36 -4.41 -6.26 12.58
C GLU A 36 -3.19 -7.00 13.15
N SER A 37 -2.56 -7.86 12.35
CA SER A 37 -1.40 -8.66 12.77
C SER A 37 -0.43 -8.93 11.62
N GLU A 38 0.77 -9.41 11.95
CA GLU A 38 1.75 -9.88 10.96
C GLU A 38 1.20 -11.05 10.11
N ALA A 39 0.44 -11.94 10.73
CA ALA A 39 -0.22 -13.04 10.00
C ALA A 39 -1.21 -12.52 8.96
N ASP A 40 -1.93 -11.44 9.26
CA ASP A 40 -2.85 -10.81 8.30
C ASP A 40 -2.09 -10.11 7.16
N ILE A 41 -0.90 -9.54 7.41
CA ILE A 41 -0.02 -9.00 6.36
C ILE A 41 0.38 -10.11 5.38
N LEU A 42 0.83 -11.25 5.90
CA LEU A 42 1.23 -12.40 5.09
C LEU A 42 0.06 -12.95 4.27
N ALA A 43 -1.16 -12.94 4.81
CA ALA A 43 -2.36 -13.36 4.10
C ALA A 43 -2.88 -12.32 3.10
N TYR A 44 -2.63 -11.03 3.32
CA TYR A 44 -3.04 -9.92 2.45
C TYR A 44 -2.36 -10.01 1.07
N ALA A 45 -1.05 -10.29 1.04
CA ALA A 45 -0.28 -10.30 -0.20
C ALA A 45 -0.83 -11.25 -1.28
N PRO A 46 -1.13 -12.54 -1.02
CA PRO A 46 -1.71 -13.43 -2.01
C PRO A 46 -3.22 -13.23 -2.24
N HIS A 47 -3.91 -12.41 -1.44
CA HIS A 47 -5.37 -12.31 -1.49
C HIS A 47 -5.87 -11.82 -2.87
N PRO A 48 -6.91 -12.44 -3.48
CA PRO A 48 -7.37 -12.09 -4.82
C PRO A 48 -7.76 -10.62 -5.01
N ALA A 49 -8.33 -9.99 -3.98
CA ALA A 49 -8.66 -8.57 -4.02
C ALA A 49 -7.41 -7.68 -4.06
N HIS A 50 -6.36 -8.04 -3.31
CA HIS A 50 -5.06 -7.34 -3.37
C HIS A 50 -4.40 -7.56 -4.73
N GLN A 51 -4.39 -8.79 -5.23
CA GLN A 51 -3.77 -9.13 -6.52
C GLN A 51 -4.36 -8.35 -7.70
N LYS A 52 -5.65 -7.98 -7.66
CA LYS A 52 -6.25 -7.09 -8.68
C LYS A 52 -5.63 -5.69 -8.64
N VAL A 53 -5.46 -5.12 -7.45
CA VAL A 53 -4.86 -3.79 -7.26
C VAL A 53 -3.35 -3.84 -7.56
N HIS A 54 -2.68 -4.91 -7.14
CA HIS A 54 -1.26 -5.13 -7.38
C HIS A 54 -0.92 -5.12 -8.88
N LYS A 55 -1.68 -5.84 -9.70
CA LYS A 55 -1.50 -5.84 -11.15
C LYS A 55 -1.67 -4.44 -11.77
N LEU A 56 -2.65 -3.67 -11.30
CA LEU A 56 -2.82 -2.28 -11.75
C LEU A 56 -1.61 -1.44 -11.34
N ARG A 57 -1.11 -1.60 -10.11
CA ARG A 57 0.11 -0.92 -9.63
C ARG A 57 1.30 -1.24 -10.52
N GLU A 58 1.52 -2.49 -10.90
CA GLU A 58 2.63 -2.89 -11.77
C GLU A 58 2.57 -2.23 -13.16
N THR A 59 1.38 -1.90 -13.67
CA THR A 59 1.25 -1.18 -14.95
C THR A 59 1.49 0.33 -14.86
N LEU A 60 1.41 0.91 -13.65
CA LEU A 60 1.46 2.35 -13.42
C LEU A 60 2.79 2.78 -12.78
N CYS A 61 3.35 1.95 -11.91
CA CYS A 61 4.51 2.28 -11.09
C CYS A 61 5.73 1.51 -11.58
N HIS A 62 6.77 2.25 -11.95
CA HIS A 62 8.05 1.68 -12.40
C HIS A 62 8.97 1.32 -11.24
N GLU A 63 8.89 2.09 -10.15
CA GLU A 63 9.66 1.88 -8.93
C GLU A 63 8.71 1.71 -7.74
N THR A 64 9.11 0.91 -6.76
CA THR A 64 8.31 0.71 -5.54
C THR A 64 9.23 0.35 -4.39
N ILE A 65 8.97 0.97 -3.24
CA ILE A 65 9.58 0.61 -1.96
C ILE A 65 8.45 0.35 -0.98
N VAL A 66 8.54 -0.74 -0.21
CA VAL A 66 7.53 -1.16 0.77
C VAL A 66 8.24 -1.56 2.05
N PHE A 67 7.67 -1.17 3.18
CA PHE A 67 8.11 -1.61 4.50
C PHE A 67 6.89 -1.88 5.37
N ASP A 68 6.95 -2.95 6.14
CA ASP A 68 6.01 -3.22 7.22
C ASP A 68 6.68 -2.86 8.55
N MET A 69 5.96 -2.18 9.42
CA MET A 69 6.50 -1.70 10.70
C MET A 69 5.46 -1.91 11.80
N VAL A 70 5.93 -2.24 13.00
CA VAL A 70 5.12 -2.20 14.22
C VAL A 70 5.07 -0.75 14.70
N VAL A 71 3.86 -0.24 14.97
CA VAL A 71 3.60 1.12 15.45
C VAL A 71 3.02 1.08 16.84
#